data_AF-A0A2H5QTJ9-F1
#
_entry.id   AF-A0A2H5QTJ9-F1
#
_cell.length_a   1.000
_cell.length_b   1.000
_cell.length_c   1.000
_cell.angle_alpha   90.00
_cell.angle_beta   90.00
_cell.angle_gamma   90.00
#
_symmetry.space_group_name_H-M   'P 1'
#
loop_
_entity.id
_entity.type
_entity.pdbx_description
1 polymer ?
#
loop_
_entity_poly.entity_id
_entity_poly.type
_entity_poly.pdbx_seq_one_letter_code
_entity_poly.pdbx_strand_id
1 'polypeptide(L)'
;MRAASKRRGIEITSISRPIRPSDFKDFDLILAMDKQNRQDILEAFNRWKFREQLPEEAHKKVRLMCSYCKKHDETEVPDPYYGGPQGFEKVLDLLEDACESLLDSILAENNDIVNS
;
A
#
# COMPACT_ATOMS: atom_id res chain seq x y z
N MET A 1 5.54 15.65 -3.25
CA MET A 1 5.11 14.81 -2.10
C MET A 1 5.57 15.42 -0.77
N ARG A 2 6.88 15.45 -0.45
CA ARG A 2 7.41 16.00 0.81
C ARG A 2 6.82 17.35 1.24
N ALA A 3 6.70 18.31 0.32
CA ALA A 3 6.14 19.62 0.65
C ALA A 3 4.64 19.58 1.01
N ALA A 4 3.86 18.74 0.34
CA ALA A 4 2.43 18.56 0.63
C ALA A 4 2.24 17.81 1.95
N SER A 5 2.98 16.72 2.16
CA SER A 5 2.93 15.94 3.41
C SER A 5 3.34 16.77 4.63
N LYS A 6 4.36 17.63 4.50
CA LYS A 6 4.80 18.52 5.58
C LYS A 6 3.71 19.51 6.02
N ARG A 7 2.86 19.98 5.10
CA ARG A 7 1.71 20.85 5.45
C ARG A 7 0.67 20.12 6.31
N ARG A 8 0.65 18.78 6.23
CA ARG A 8 -0.23 17.91 7.02
C ARG A 8 0.46 17.35 8.28
N GLY A 9 1.66 17.84 8.63
CA GLY A 9 2.43 17.33 9.77
C GLY A 9 3.08 15.97 9.54
N ILE A 10 3.11 15.48 8.29
CA ILE A 10 3.69 14.18 7.93
C ILE A 10 5.12 14.38 7.42
N GLU A 11 6.08 13.77 8.10
CA GLU A 11 7.48 13.72 7.66
C GLU A 11 7.74 12.45 6.84
N ILE A 12 8.14 12.62 5.57
CA ILE A 12 8.51 11.49 4.71
C ILE A 12 10.02 11.29 4.76
N THR A 13 10.44 10.26 5.50
CA THR A 13 11.86 9.87 5.70
C THR A 13 12.27 8.66 4.86
N SER A 14 11.37 8.12 4.03
CA SER A 14 11.61 6.89 3.26
C SER A 14 12.72 7.06 2.21
N ILE A 15 13.45 5.97 1.99
CA ILE A 15 14.44 5.81 0.92
C ILE A 15 13.92 4.73 -0.02
N SER A 16 13.97 5.00 -1.33
CA SER A 16 13.51 4.07 -2.34
C SER A 16 14.31 2.75 -2.28
N ARG A 17 13.60 1.63 -2.35
CA ARG A 17 14.18 0.30 -2.52
C ARG A 17 13.31 -0.52 -3.47
N PRO A 18 13.89 -1.47 -4.23
CA PRO A 18 13.10 -2.43 -4.99
C PRO A 18 12.40 -3.41 -4.04
N ILE A 19 11.30 -4.00 -4.54
CA ILE A 19 10.70 -5.20 -3.94
C ILE A 19 11.66 -6.39 -4.07
N ARG A 20 11.65 -7.27 -3.08
CA ARG A 20 12.52 -8.45 -2.98
C ARG A 20 11.69 -9.72 -2.72
N PRO A 21 12.20 -10.91 -3.04
CA PRO A 21 11.53 -12.17 -2.71
C PRO A 21 11.21 -12.30 -1.22
N SER A 22 12.09 -11.81 -0.33
CA SER A 22 11.89 -11.84 1.12
C SER A 22 10.68 -11.02 1.57
N ASP A 23 10.27 -9.98 0.83
CA ASP A 23 9.07 -9.21 1.19
C ASP A 23 7.81 -10.09 1.18
N PHE A 24 7.78 -11.14 0.36
CA PHE A 24 6.70 -12.14 0.35
C PHE A 24 6.73 -13.12 1.52
N LYS A 25 7.74 -13.05 2.39
CA LYS A 25 7.83 -13.78 3.66
C LYS A 25 7.65 -12.85 4.85
N ASP A 26 8.28 -11.69 4.78
CA ASP A 26 8.46 -10.79 5.92
C ASP A 26 7.23 -9.93 6.24
N PHE A 27 6.38 -9.64 5.23
CA PHE A 27 5.20 -8.77 5.41
C PHE A 27 3.89 -9.54 5.34
N ASP A 28 2.95 -9.24 6.23
CA ASP A 28 1.60 -9.81 6.19
C ASP A 28 0.71 -9.20 5.11
N LEU A 29 1.03 -7.97 4.68
CA LEU A 29 0.27 -7.20 3.70
C LEU A 29 1.22 -6.38 2.81
N ILE A 30 0.96 -6.37 1.50
CA ILE A 30 1.70 -5.56 0.52
C ILE A 30 0.68 -4.71 -0.25
N LEU A 31 0.80 -3.39 -0.13
CA LEU A 31 -0.15 -2.44 -0.72
C LEU A 31 0.46 -1.76 -1.95
N ALA A 32 -0.14 -2.03 -3.11
CA ALA A 32 0.19 -1.38 -4.37
C ALA A 32 -0.61 -0.07 -4.52
N MET A 33 0.05 0.99 -5.02
CA MET A 33 -0.59 2.29 -5.22
C MET A 33 -1.57 2.26 -6.39
N ASP A 34 -1.22 1.54 -7.47
CA ASP A 34 -2.03 1.39 -8.67
C ASP A 34 -2.04 -0.07 -9.17
N LYS A 35 -2.83 -0.35 -10.22
CA LYS A 35 -2.97 -1.68 -10.82
C LYS A 35 -1.69 -2.13 -11.52
N GLN A 36 -0.89 -1.21 -12.06
CA GLN A 36 0.36 -1.54 -12.72
C GLN A 36 1.40 -2.05 -11.70
N ASN A 37 1.57 -1.34 -10.59
CA ASN A 37 2.40 -1.74 -9.45
C ASN A 37 1.96 -3.11 -8.94
N ARG A 38 0.64 -3.32 -8.79
CA ARG A 38 0.11 -4.63 -8.36
C ARG A 38 0.47 -5.73 -9.35
N GLN A 39 0.30 -5.49 -10.64
CA GLN A 39 0.65 -6.44 -11.69
C GLN A 39 2.15 -6.77 -11.67
N ASP A 40 3.02 -5.75 -11.60
CA ASP A 40 4.47 -5.91 -11.57
C ASP A 40 4.94 -6.73 -10.36
N ILE A 41 4.33 -6.49 -9.18
CA ILE A 41 4.57 -7.25 -7.95
C ILE A 41 4.17 -8.73 -8.12
N LEU A 42 2.99 -8.99 -8.70
CA LEU A 42 2.50 -10.35 -8.93
C LEU A 42 3.34 -11.10 -9.98
N GLU A 43 3.80 -10.40 -11.02
CA GLU A 43 4.73 -10.97 -11.99
C GLU A 43 6.09 -11.29 -11.36
N ALA A 44 6.59 -10.41 -10.49
CA ALA A 44 7.81 -10.68 -9.72
C ALA A 44 7.66 -11.91 -8.83
N PHE A 45 6.56 -12.02 -8.10
CA PHE A 45 6.22 -13.22 -7.32
C PHE A 45 6.22 -14.49 -8.20
N ASN A 46 5.54 -14.43 -9.34
CA ASN A 46 5.46 -15.56 -10.27
C ASN A 46 6.82 -15.96 -10.83
N ARG A 47 7.77 -15.03 -11.02
CA ARG A 47 9.13 -15.36 -11.43
C ARG A 47 9.94 -16.00 -10.29
N TRP A 48 9.79 -15.48 -9.07
CA TRP A 48 10.58 -15.91 -7.92
C TRP A 48 10.12 -17.23 -7.31
N LYS A 49 8.83 -17.54 -7.34
CA LYS A 49 8.30 -18.82 -6.83
C LYS A 49 8.88 -20.06 -7.53
N PHE A 50 9.41 -19.90 -8.76
CA PHE A 50 10.10 -20.97 -9.49
C PHE A 50 11.59 -21.09 -9.15
N ARG A 51 12.17 -20.10 -8.45
CA ARG A 51 13.59 -20.03 -8.12
C ARG A 51 13.87 -20.21 -6.62
N GLU A 52 12.90 -19.85 -5.77
CA GLU A 52 13.05 -19.80 -4.33
C GLU A 52 11.76 -20.28 -3.65
N GLN A 53 11.87 -20.87 -2.46
CA GLN A 53 10.70 -21.27 -1.69
C GLN A 53 10.00 -20.02 -1.13
N LEU A 54 8.84 -19.69 -1.69
CA LEU A 54 7.93 -18.65 -1.22
C LEU A 54 6.61 -19.29 -0.72
N PRO A 55 5.89 -18.67 0.22
CA PRO A 55 4.57 -19.17 0.61
C PRO A 55 3.62 -19.18 -0.59
N GLU A 56 2.91 -20.29 -0.81
CA GLU A 56 2.05 -20.51 -1.98
C GLU A 56 1.01 -19.40 -2.15
N GLU A 57 0.44 -18.96 -1.01
CA GLU A 57 -0.61 -17.95 -0.94
C GLU A 57 -0.09 -16.53 -0.71
N ALA A 58 1.23 -16.31 -0.77
CA ALA A 58 1.80 -14.98 -0.55
C ALA A 58 1.38 -13.95 -1.62
N HIS A 59 0.82 -14.37 -2.74
CA HIS A 59 0.22 -13.46 -3.73
C HIS A 59 -1.10 -12.84 -3.25
N LYS A 60 -1.85 -13.52 -2.36
CA LYS A 60 -3.16 -13.05 -1.85
C LYS A 60 -3.05 -11.83 -0.93
N LYS A 61 -1.87 -11.59 -0.37
CA LYS A 61 -1.60 -10.40 0.46
C LYS A 61 -1.24 -9.15 -0.34
N VAL A 62 -1.17 -9.24 -1.67
CA VAL A 62 -0.93 -8.08 -2.55
C VAL A 62 -2.28 -7.45 -2.90
N ARG A 63 -2.57 -6.29 -2.30
CA ARG A 63 -3.83 -5.56 -2.46
C ARG A 63 -3.59 -4.15 -2.98
N LEU A 64 -4.64 -3.51 -3.50
CA LEU A 64 -4.58 -2.10 -3.89
C LEU A 64 -4.80 -1.22 -2.66
N MET A 65 -4.07 -0.11 -2.53
CA MET A 65 -4.26 0.85 -1.45
C MET A 65 -5.71 1.34 -1.41
N CYS A 66 -6.23 1.70 -2.59
CA CYS A 66 -7.61 2.15 -2.75
C CYS A 66 -8.68 1.10 -2.42
N SER A 67 -8.35 -0.20 -2.29
CA SER A 67 -9.35 -1.17 -1.81
C SER A 67 -9.76 -0.95 -0.36
N TYR A 68 -9.03 -0.11 0.37
CA TYR A 68 -9.35 0.30 1.73
C TYR A 68 -10.04 1.66 1.81
N CYS A 69 -10.15 2.43 0.72
CA CYS A 69 -10.88 3.70 0.74
C CYS A 69 -12.36 3.48 1.08
N LYS A 70 -12.93 4.35 1.91
CA LYS A 70 -14.36 4.36 2.26
C LYS A 70 -15.05 5.66 1.88
N LYS A 71 -14.31 6.78 1.88
CA LYS A 71 -14.80 8.12 1.55
C LYS A 71 -14.59 8.46 0.08
N HIS A 72 -13.76 7.69 -0.62
CA HIS A 72 -13.33 7.91 -2.00
C HIS A 72 -13.62 6.69 -2.88
N ASP A 73 -14.15 6.93 -4.08
CA ASP A 73 -14.53 5.88 -5.05
C ASP A 73 -13.38 5.52 -6.02
N GLU A 74 -12.23 6.21 -5.92
CA GLU A 74 -11.07 5.92 -6.75
C GLU A 74 -10.59 4.48 -6.55
N THR A 75 -10.25 3.81 -7.65
CA THR A 75 -9.75 2.42 -7.62
C THR A 75 -8.23 2.33 -7.56
N GLU A 76 -7.53 3.45 -7.76
CA GLU A 76 -6.06 3.55 -7.82
C GLU A 76 -5.61 4.92 -7.30
N VAL A 77 -4.45 4.96 -6.65
CA VAL A 77 -3.79 6.22 -6.29
C VAL A 77 -3.13 6.76 -7.56
N PRO A 78 -3.53 7.94 -8.06
CA PRO A 78 -2.99 8.47 -9.29
C PRO A 78 -1.54 8.92 -9.11
N ASP A 79 -0.77 8.93 -10.19
CA ASP A 79 0.55 9.54 -10.18
C ASP A 79 0.41 11.06 -9.93
N PRO A 80 1.01 11.59 -8.84
CA PRO A 80 0.82 12.98 -8.44
C PRO A 80 1.52 13.98 -9.38
N TYR A 81 2.46 13.55 -10.23
CA TYR A 81 3.25 14.45 -11.08
C TYR A 81 2.46 15.00 -12.27
N TYR A 82 1.35 14.36 -12.66
CA TYR A 82 0.49 14.80 -13.76
C TYR A 82 -0.54 15.86 -13.35
N GLY A 83 -0.75 16.09 -12.04
CA GLY A 83 -1.79 16.98 -11.51
C GLY A 83 -1.27 18.29 -10.88
N GLY A 84 0.01 18.62 -11.07
CA GLY A 84 0.62 19.78 -10.40
C GLY A 84 0.54 19.69 -8.87
N PRO A 85 0.50 20.83 -8.14
CA PRO A 85 0.39 20.82 -6.69
C PRO A 85 -0.86 20.11 -6.14
N GLN A 86 -2.00 20.18 -6.84
CA GLN A 86 -3.24 19.50 -6.41
C GLN A 86 -3.14 17.98 -6.52
N GLY A 87 -2.35 17.46 -7.47
CA GLY A 87 -2.12 16.03 -7.61
C GLY A 87 -1.54 15.40 -6.34
N PHE A 88 -0.64 16.11 -5.64
CA PHE A 88 -0.09 15.63 -4.38
C PHE A 88 -1.11 15.65 -3.22
N GLU A 89 -1.99 16.66 -3.18
CA GLU A 89 -3.04 16.71 -2.15
C GLU A 89 -4.03 15.58 -2.35
N LYS A 90 -4.46 15.32 -3.60
CA LYS A 90 -5.38 14.22 -3.92
C LYS A 90 -4.80 12.87 -3.52
N VAL A 91 -3.51 12.62 -3.76
CA VAL A 91 -2.86 11.40 -3.31
C VAL A 91 -2.90 11.28 -1.78
N LEU A 92 -2.62 12.36 -1.05
CA LEU A 92 -2.65 12.33 0.41
C LEU A 92 -4.07 12.10 0.95
N ASP A 93 -5.11 12.66 0.32
CA ASP A 93 -6.51 12.42 0.70
C ASP A 93 -6.89 10.93 0.58
N LEU A 94 -6.47 10.29 -0.52
CA LEU A 94 -6.69 8.85 -0.73
C LEU A 94 -5.92 8.00 0.28
N LEU A 95 -4.67 8.38 0.57
CA LEU A 95 -3.83 7.65 1.53
C LEU A 95 -4.38 7.76 2.96
N GLU A 96 -4.88 8.93 3.37
CA GLU A 96 -5.48 9.13 4.69
C GLU A 96 -6.76 8.30 4.85
N ASP A 97 -7.67 8.34 3.87
CA ASP A 97 -8.90 7.53 3.87
C ASP A 97 -8.61 6.02 3.93
N ALA A 98 -7.71 5.54 3.05
CA ALA A 98 -7.31 4.14 3.03
C ALA A 98 -6.62 3.70 4.34
N CYS A 99 -5.73 4.53 4.90
CA CYS A 99 -5.02 4.20 6.15
C CYS A 99 -5.95 4.13 7.37
N GLU A 100 -6.90 5.07 7.51
CA GLU A 100 -7.89 5.05 8.58
C GLU A 100 -8.69 3.75 8.54
N SER A 101 -9.23 3.42 7.37
CA SER A 101 -10.05 2.23 7.16
C SER A 101 -9.25 0.93 7.32
N LEU A 102 -8.00 0.90 6.86
CA LEU A 102 -7.09 -0.22 7.04
C LEU A 102 -6.81 -0.47 8.53
N LEU A 103 -6.55 0.59 9.30
CA LEU A 103 -6.32 0.49 10.74
C LEU A 103 -7.55 -0.09 11.45
N ASP A 104 -8.75 0.40 11.12
CA ASP A 104 -10.01 -0.14 11.66
C ASP A 104 -10.15 -1.65 11.38
N SER A 105 -9.86 -2.08 10.14
CA SER A 105 -9.90 -3.49 9.76
C SER A 105 -8.91 -4.33 10.55
N ILE A 106 -7.66 -3.86 10.69
CA ILE A 106 -6.64 -4.56 11.47
C ILE A 106 -7.05 -4.66 12.94
N LEU A 107 -7.58 -3.59 13.54
CA LEU A 107 -8.04 -3.62 14.94
C LEU A 107 -9.22 -4.58 15.13
N ALA A 108 -10.17 -4.60 14.21
CA ALA A 108 -11.32 -5.51 14.26
C ALA A 108 -10.91 -6.98 14.13
N GLU A 109 -9.93 -7.28 13.28
CA GLU A 109 -9.37 -8.63 13.12
C GLU A 109 -8.53 -9.06 14.35
N ASN A 110 -8.00 -8.10 15.11
CA ASN A 110 -7.13 -8.33 16.28
C ASN A 110 -7.80 -7.92 17.60
N ASN A 111 -9.13 -8.05 17.71
CA ASN A 111 -9.90 -7.66 18.92
C ASN A 111 -9.43 -8.35 20.23
N ASP A 112 -8.64 -9.42 20.15
CA ASP A 112 -8.01 -10.06 21.31
C ASP A 112 -6.87 -9.20 21.92
N ILE A 113 -6.28 -8.28 21.15
CA ILE A 113 -5.17 -7.40 21.59
C ILE A 113 -5.68 -6.18 22.37
N VAL A 114 -6.88 -5.68 22.08
CA VAL A 114 -7.43 -4.46 22.69
C VAL A 114 -8.03 -4.71 24.08
N ASN A 115 -8.34 -5.97 24.41
CA ASN A 115 -8.93 -6.37 25.69
C ASN A 115 -7.91 -7.00 26.68
N SER A 116 -6.61 -6.90 26.39
CA SER A 116 -5.52 -7.45 27.23
C SER A 116 -4.76 -6.36 28.00
#